data_AF-A0A5B7ABN0-F1
#
_entry.id   AF-A0A5B7ABN0-F1
#
_cell.length_a   1.000
_cell.length_b   1.000
_cell.length_c   1.000
_cell.angle_alpha   90.00
_cell.angle_beta   90.00
_cell.angle_gamma   90.00
#
_symmetry.space_group_name_H-M   'P 1'
#
loop_
_entity.id
_entity.type
_entity.pdbx_description
1 polymer ?
#
loop_
_entity_poly.entity_id
_entity_poly.type
_entity_poly.pdbx_seq_one_letter_code
_entity_poly.pdbx_strand_id
1 'polypeptide(L)'
;AKFKSSKYCVCLVSSIILNLFFLINVYVFGKWKQLSWSHRAAAEAEAVASLSCSGHGRAYLDGLLVDGKPVCECNTCFGGPDCSQFSPGCPADVDSGDPLFLEPFWMQHAASSAIVVAGWHRMSYIYSDHSYISQELEKHIRRVHAIARNAVTAGRYIVFGSGSTQLLNAAVYAFSQENSSSP
;
A
#
# COMPACT_ATOMS: atom_id res chain seq x y z
N ALA A 1 32.42 -45.01 -37.65
CA ALA A 1 32.66 -44.42 -36.31
C ALA A 1 32.63 -42.88 -36.29
N LYS A 2 33.21 -42.16 -37.26
CA LYS A 2 33.32 -40.68 -37.24
C LYS A 2 31.99 -39.90 -37.30
N PHE A 3 30.94 -40.42 -37.96
CA PHE A 3 29.66 -39.72 -38.12
C PHE A 3 28.83 -39.58 -36.83
N LYS A 4 28.94 -40.52 -35.87
CA LYS A 4 28.22 -40.42 -34.59
C LYS A 4 28.79 -39.30 -33.70
N SER A 5 30.12 -39.18 -33.65
CA SER A 5 30.81 -38.15 -32.85
C SER A 5 30.46 -36.71 -33.28
N SER A 6 30.24 -36.49 -34.59
CA SER A 6 29.87 -35.18 -35.14
C SER A 6 28.47 -34.74 -34.69
N LYS A 7 27.49 -35.65 -34.64
CA LYS A 7 26.13 -35.34 -34.18
C LYS A 7 26.07 -34.95 -32.71
N TYR A 8 26.81 -35.65 -31.84
CA TYR A 8 26.88 -35.28 -30.42
C TYR A 8 27.53 -33.92 -30.19
N CYS A 9 28.57 -33.59 -30.97
CA CYS A 9 29.22 -32.28 -30.91
C CYS A 9 28.27 -31.15 -31.33
N VAL A 10 27.51 -31.35 -32.43
CA VAL A 10 26.48 -30.39 -32.88
C VAL A 10 25.40 -30.20 -31.82
N CYS A 11 24.86 -31.28 -31.23
CA CYS A 11 23.85 -31.19 -30.17
C CYS A 11 24.37 -30.43 -28.93
N LEU A 12 25.64 -30.65 -28.56
CA LEU A 12 26.24 -30.00 -27.40
C LEU A 12 26.46 -28.50 -27.64
N VAL A 13 26.92 -28.12 -28.84
CA VAL A 13 27.05 -26.72 -29.26
C VAL A 13 25.68 -26.04 -29.34
N SER A 14 24.66 -26.70 -29.91
CA SER A 14 23.29 -26.17 -29.95
C SER A 14 22.71 -25.97 -28.54
N SER A 15 22.97 -26.89 -27.61
CA SER A 15 22.55 -26.76 -26.21
C SER A 15 23.23 -25.58 -25.50
N ILE A 16 24.53 -25.38 -25.72
CA ILE A 16 25.28 -24.24 -25.16
C ILE A 16 24.75 -22.92 -25.72
N ILE A 17 24.51 -22.84 -27.04
CA ILE A 17 23.97 -21.64 -27.68
C ILE A 17 22.56 -21.33 -27.16
N LEU A 18 21.69 -22.33 -27.03
CA LEU A 18 20.35 -22.15 -26.47
C LEU A 18 20.40 -21.67 -25.01
N ASN A 19 21.23 -22.29 -24.17
CA ASN A 19 21.39 -21.88 -22.78
C ASN A 19 21.96 -20.46 -22.66
N LEU A 20 22.95 -20.10 -23.48
CA LEU A 20 23.47 -18.73 -23.54
C LEU A 20 22.42 -17.73 -24.04
N PHE A 21 21.62 -18.11 -25.04
CA PHE A 21 20.52 -17.27 -25.52
C PHE A 21 19.46 -17.04 -24.43
N PHE A 22 19.08 -18.09 -23.69
CA PHE A 22 18.15 -17.97 -22.55
C PHE A 22 18.75 -17.15 -21.42
N LEU A 23 20.03 -17.36 -21.07
CA LEU A 23 20.71 -16.55 -20.06
C LEU A 23 20.79 -15.09 -20.48
N ILE A 24 21.15 -14.79 -21.73
CA ILE A 24 21.20 -13.43 -22.25
C ILE A 24 19.80 -12.81 -22.29
N ASN A 25 18.76 -13.53 -22.72
CA ASN A 25 17.39 -13.00 -22.66
C ASN A 25 16.95 -12.74 -21.21
N VAL A 26 17.21 -13.66 -20.28
CA VAL A 26 16.82 -13.47 -18.87
C VAL A 26 17.61 -12.33 -18.23
N TYR A 27 18.91 -12.23 -18.46
CA TYR A 27 19.77 -11.22 -17.84
C TYR A 27 19.71 -9.85 -18.52
N VAL A 28 19.67 -9.83 -19.86
CA VAL A 28 19.65 -8.60 -20.66
C VAL A 28 18.22 -8.12 -20.85
N PHE A 29 17.28 -8.94 -21.32
CA PHE A 29 15.86 -8.52 -21.44
C PHE A 29 15.15 -8.42 -20.07
N GLY A 30 15.60 -9.15 -19.04
CA GLY A 30 15.11 -8.93 -17.67
C GLY A 30 15.46 -7.55 -17.12
N LYS A 31 16.61 -6.97 -17.52
CA LYS A 31 16.98 -5.58 -17.20
C LYS A 31 16.08 -4.53 -17.88
N TRP A 32 15.40 -4.85 -18.98
CA TRP A 32 14.42 -3.93 -19.59
C TRP A 32 13.09 -3.87 -18.85
N LYS A 33 12.87 -4.74 -17.84
CA LYS A 33 11.77 -4.64 -16.87
C LYS A 33 12.15 -3.83 -15.62
N GLN A 34 13.28 -3.13 -15.62
CA GLN A 34 13.63 -2.28 -14.50
C GLN A 34 12.70 -1.06 -14.47
N LEU A 35 12.05 -0.83 -13.33
CA LEU A 35 11.23 0.36 -13.11
C LEU A 35 12.05 1.61 -13.46
N SER A 36 11.47 2.55 -14.18
CA SER A 36 12.18 3.77 -14.59
C SER A 36 12.14 4.81 -13.47
N TRP A 37 11.11 5.64 -13.46
CA TRP A 37 10.98 6.76 -12.52
C TRP A 37 10.56 6.33 -11.12
N SER A 38 9.82 5.22 -10.97
CA SER A 38 9.31 4.74 -9.68
C SER A 38 10.31 3.92 -8.88
N HIS A 39 11.44 3.53 -9.47
CA HIS A 39 12.43 2.66 -8.84
C HIS A 39 12.93 3.22 -7.51
N ARG A 40 13.24 4.52 -7.47
CA ARG A 40 13.77 5.16 -6.26
C ARG A 40 12.74 5.16 -5.13
N ALA A 41 11.50 5.56 -5.42
CA ALA A 41 10.42 5.60 -4.42
C ALA A 41 10.11 4.20 -3.88
N ALA A 42 10.10 3.17 -4.73
CA ALA A 42 9.91 1.79 -4.32
C ALA A 42 11.06 1.30 -3.41
N ALA A 43 12.32 1.58 -3.79
CA ALA A 43 13.49 1.18 -3.01
C ALA A 43 13.54 1.87 -1.63
N GLU A 44 13.19 3.16 -1.56
CA GLU A 44 13.10 3.89 -0.29
C GLU A 44 12.00 3.31 0.62
N ALA A 45 10.83 2.98 0.06
CA ALA A 45 9.73 2.36 0.82
C ALA A 45 10.12 0.97 1.38
N GLU A 46 10.74 0.12 0.56
CA GLU A 46 11.23 -1.19 1.02
C GLU A 46 12.33 -1.06 2.07
N ALA A 47 13.25 -0.11 1.90
CA ALA A 47 14.33 0.12 2.86
C ALA A 47 13.78 0.50 4.24
N VAL A 48 12.82 1.43 4.31
CA VAL A 48 12.21 1.84 5.57
C VAL A 48 11.39 0.70 6.18
N ALA A 49 10.58 -0.01 5.39
CA ALA A 49 9.77 -1.13 5.87
C ALA A 49 10.64 -2.31 6.36
N SER A 50 11.88 -2.42 5.91
CA SER A 50 12.82 -3.47 6.34
C SER A 50 13.55 -3.17 7.65
N LEU A 51 13.39 -1.96 8.22
CA LEU A 51 14.02 -1.60 9.49
C LEU A 51 13.49 -2.46 10.63
N SER A 52 14.41 -3.04 11.39
CA SER A 52 14.05 -3.86 12.55
C SER A 52 13.73 -2.98 13.74
N CYS A 53 12.46 -2.97 14.14
CA CYS A 53 11.97 -2.30 15.35
C CYS A 53 11.52 -3.32 16.41
N SER A 54 12.27 -4.42 16.54
CA SER A 54 12.11 -5.47 17.56
C SER A 54 10.73 -6.14 17.68
N GLY A 55 9.86 -5.99 16.68
CA GLY A 55 8.46 -6.42 16.76
C GLY A 55 7.59 -5.57 17.68
N HIS A 56 8.12 -4.46 18.20
CA HIS A 56 7.47 -3.53 19.11
C HIS A 56 7.39 -2.11 18.55
N GLY A 57 7.52 -1.97 17.23
CA GLY A 57 7.42 -0.71 16.53
C GLY A 57 7.56 -0.90 15.01
N ARG A 58 7.59 0.22 14.31
CA ARG A 58 7.78 0.29 12.86
C ARG A 58 8.39 1.64 12.48
N ALA A 59 8.90 1.79 11.27
CA ALA A 59 9.38 3.06 10.75
C ALA A 59 8.57 3.48 9.51
N TYR A 60 8.45 4.78 9.28
CA TYR A 60 7.72 5.35 8.14
C TYR A 60 8.60 6.30 7.32
N LEU A 61 8.23 6.50 6.06
CA LEU A 61 8.99 7.34 5.12
C LEU A 61 9.08 8.80 5.58
N ASP A 62 8.05 9.28 6.26
CA ASP A 62 7.89 10.61 6.83
C ASP A 62 8.13 10.64 8.36
N GLY A 63 8.66 9.55 8.92
CA GLY A 63 9.04 9.48 10.33
C GLY A 63 10.16 10.46 10.69
N LEU A 64 10.32 10.71 11.99
CA LEU A 64 11.39 11.58 12.49
C LEU A 64 12.77 11.05 12.05
N LEU A 65 13.61 11.96 11.55
CA LEU A 65 14.97 11.65 11.14
C LEU A 65 15.97 12.03 12.24
N VAL A 66 16.81 11.07 12.64
CA VAL A 66 17.98 11.30 13.51
C VAL A 66 19.22 10.86 12.73
N ASP A 67 20.19 11.76 12.59
CA ASP A 67 21.39 11.56 11.75
C ASP A 67 21.07 11.11 10.32
N GLY A 68 19.96 11.62 9.77
CA GLY A 68 19.49 11.29 8.43
C GLY A 68 18.87 9.90 8.26
N LYS A 69 18.60 9.18 9.37
CA LYS A 69 17.92 7.88 9.37
C LYS A 69 16.55 7.98 10.03
N PRO A 70 15.51 7.33 9.49
CA PRO A 70 14.21 7.26 10.14
C PRO A 70 14.30 6.44 11.42
N VAL A 71 13.63 6.93 12.46
CA VAL A 71 13.58 6.32 13.78
C VAL A 71 12.36 5.40 13.88
N CYS A 72 12.49 4.32 14.66
CA CYS A 72 11.34 3.47 14.98
C CYS A 72 10.32 4.22 15.84
N GLU A 73 9.06 4.14 15.44
CA GLU A 73 7.90 4.52 16.22
C GLU A 73 7.41 3.31 17.02
N CYS A 74 7.57 3.39 18.34
CA CYS A 74 7.34 2.27 19.25
C CYS A 74 5.89 2.16 19.69
N ASN A 75 5.46 0.92 19.91
CA ASN A 75 4.21 0.61 20.58
C ASN A 75 4.25 1.10 22.04
N THR A 76 3.06 1.28 22.63
CA THR A 76 2.91 1.71 24.02
C THR A 76 3.80 0.90 24.98
N CYS A 77 4.48 1.62 25.88
CA CYS A 77 5.42 1.07 26.87
C CYS A 77 6.76 0.50 26.33
N PHE A 78 7.06 0.66 25.05
CA PHE A 78 8.37 0.34 24.47
C PHE A 78 9.14 1.61 24.07
N GLY A 79 10.46 1.51 24.11
CA GLY A 79 11.38 2.60 23.75
C GLY A 79 12.76 2.09 23.33
N GLY A 80 13.71 3.01 23.25
CA GLY A 80 15.02 2.76 22.65
C GLY A 80 15.00 2.95 21.12
N PRO A 81 16.17 2.92 20.46
CA PRO A 81 16.29 3.22 19.03
C PRO A 81 15.59 2.19 18.13
N ASP A 82 15.38 0.96 18.63
CA ASP A 82 14.78 -0.18 17.93
C ASP A 82 13.53 -0.72 18.65
N CYS A 83 12.96 0.03 19.59
CA CYS A 83 11.81 -0.37 20.40
C CYS A 83 12.01 -1.63 21.25
N SER A 84 13.24 -2.05 21.53
CA SER A 84 13.51 -3.24 22.34
C SER A 84 13.38 -3.03 23.86
N GLN A 85 13.32 -1.78 24.32
CA GLN A 85 13.36 -1.45 25.74
C GLN A 85 11.95 -1.33 26.31
N PHE A 86 11.52 -2.35 27.05
CA PHE A 86 10.26 -2.31 27.79
C PHE A 86 10.38 -1.43 29.05
N SER A 87 9.38 -0.58 29.30
CA SER A 87 9.30 0.28 30.48
C SER A 87 8.47 -0.38 31.60
N PRO A 88 9.10 -0.90 32.67
CA PRO A 88 8.38 -1.56 33.77
C PRO A 88 7.52 -0.55 34.54
N GLY A 89 6.26 -0.90 34.81
CA GLY A 89 5.32 -0.01 35.51
C GLY A 89 4.63 1.03 34.62
N CYS A 90 4.89 1.00 33.30
CA CYS A 90 4.09 1.73 32.33
C CYS A 90 2.66 1.16 32.29
N PRO A 91 1.61 1.98 32.48
CA PRO A 91 0.24 1.52 32.43
C PRO A 91 -0.15 1.14 31.00
N ALA A 92 -0.93 0.08 30.85
CA ALA A 92 -1.52 -0.26 29.57
C ALA A 92 -2.51 0.83 29.15
N ASP A 93 -2.44 1.24 27.89
CA ASP A 93 -3.38 2.18 27.28
C ASP A 93 -4.30 1.41 26.32
N VAL A 94 -5.59 1.43 26.63
CA VAL A 94 -6.66 0.78 25.85
C VAL A 94 -7.87 1.70 25.71
N ASP A 95 -7.67 3.01 25.84
CA ASP A 95 -8.75 4.00 25.76
C ASP A 95 -9.23 4.20 24.31
N SER A 96 -8.29 4.23 23.37
CA SER A 96 -8.58 4.46 21.95
C SER A 96 -9.08 3.19 21.25
N GLY A 97 -10.08 3.36 20.38
CA GLY A 97 -10.51 2.33 19.42
C GLY A 97 -9.61 2.22 18.17
N ASP A 98 -8.31 2.48 18.32
CA ASP A 98 -7.33 2.47 17.21
C ASP A 98 -7.09 1.02 16.72
N PRO A 99 -7.41 0.69 15.45
CA PRO A 99 -7.45 -0.69 14.97
C PRO A 99 -6.07 -1.24 14.56
N LEU A 100 -5.01 -0.97 15.33
CA LEU A 100 -3.64 -1.43 15.03
C LEU A 100 -3.52 -2.96 14.92
N PHE A 101 -4.47 -3.72 15.48
CA PHE A 101 -4.53 -5.17 15.33
C PHE A 101 -4.67 -5.65 13.86
N LEU A 102 -5.08 -4.77 12.94
CA LEU A 102 -5.16 -5.07 11.51
C LEU A 102 -3.84 -4.89 10.76
N GLU A 103 -2.82 -4.26 11.35
CA GLU A 103 -1.54 -4.02 10.68
C GLU A 103 -0.87 -5.33 10.19
N PRO A 104 -0.78 -6.41 10.98
CA PRO A 104 -0.13 -7.65 10.51
C PRO A 104 -0.79 -8.22 9.25
N PHE A 105 -2.11 -8.05 9.10
CA PHE A 105 -2.81 -8.44 7.88
C PHE A 105 -2.29 -7.66 6.67
N TRP A 106 -2.16 -6.34 6.77
CA TRP A 106 -1.68 -5.51 5.67
C TRP A 106 -0.21 -5.76 5.33
N MET A 107 0.64 -6.03 6.33
CA MET A 107 2.03 -6.42 6.09
C MET A 107 2.15 -7.72 5.28
N GLN A 108 1.29 -8.70 5.55
CA GLN A 108 1.23 -9.95 4.77
C GLN A 108 0.76 -9.75 3.33
N HIS A 109 0.08 -8.63 3.05
CA HIS A 109 -0.50 -8.32 1.75
C HIS A 109 0.25 -7.19 1.01
N ALA A 110 1.46 -6.82 1.47
CA ALA A 110 2.22 -5.66 1.00
C ALA A 110 2.28 -5.52 -0.52
N ALA A 111 2.65 -6.58 -1.25
CA ALA A 111 2.77 -6.55 -2.71
C ALA A 111 1.42 -6.34 -3.43
N SER A 112 0.32 -6.76 -2.82
CA SER A 112 -1.03 -6.66 -3.40
C SER A 112 -1.74 -5.34 -3.08
N SER A 113 -1.30 -4.63 -2.03
CA SER A 113 -1.91 -3.39 -1.56
C SER A 113 -1.03 -2.15 -1.71
N ALA A 114 0.26 -2.31 -2.02
CA ALA A 114 1.16 -1.19 -2.27
C ALA A 114 0.72 -0.40 -3.52
N ILE A 115 0.80 0.92 -3.43
CA ILE A 115 0.51 1.83 -4.53
C ILE A 115 1.69 2.77 -4.76
N VAL A 116 1.93 3.10 -6.02
CA VAL A 116 2.87 4.16 -6.41
C VAL A 116 2.05 5.35 -6.91
N VAL A 117 2.15 6.47 -6.21
CA VAL A 117 1.44 7.70 -6.56
C VAL A 117 2.40 8.61 -7.34
N ALA A 118 2.11 8.85 -8.62
CA ALA A 118 2.90 9.79 -9.42
C ALA A 118 2.70 11.23 -8.92
N GLY A 119 3.73 12.08 -9.04
CA GLY A 119 3.69 13.46 -8.54
C GLY A 119 2.62 14.35 -9.19
N TRP A 120 2.07 13.94 -10.34
CA TRP A 120 0.98 14.63 -11.03
C TRP A 120 -0.38 13.93 -10.91
N HIS A 121 -0.49 12.93 -10.03
CA HIS A 121 -1.74 12.20 -9.84
C HIS A 121 -2.83 13.12 -9.28
N ARG A 122 -3.92 13.29 -10.05
CA ARG A 122 -5.14 14.01 -9.62
C ARG A 122 -4.91 15.45 -9.12
N MET A 123 -4.07 16.23 -9.83
CA MET A 123 -3.85 17.65 -9.49
C MET A 123 -5.09 18.55 -9.70
N SER A 124 -6.08 18.11 -10.48
CA SER A 124 -7.34 18.84 -10.71
C SER A 124 -8.29 18.70 -9.52
N TYR A 125 -9.07 19.75 -9.22
CA TYR A 125 -10.15 19.71 -8.23
C TYR A 125 -11.29 18.74 -8.60
N ILE A 126 -11.45 18.45 -9.88
CA ILE A 126 -12.54 17.63 -10.42
C ILE A 126 -12.02 16.46 -11.26
N TYR A 127 -12.81 15.40 -11.30
CA TYR A 127 -12.63 14.29 -12.22
C TYR A 127 -13.05 14.71 -13.64
N SER A 128 -12.67 13.91 -14.65
CA SER A 128 -13.00 14.19 -16.06
C SER A 128 -14.49 14.20 -16.37
N ASP A 129 -15.31 13.59 -15.50
CA ASP A 129 -16.77 13.58 -15.57
C ASP A 129 -17.41 14.72 -14.77
N HIS A 130 -16.61 15.71 -14.34
CA HIS A 130 -17.02 16.83 -13.47
C HIS A 130 -17.51 16.41 -12.08
N SER A 131 -17.32 15.15 -11.68
CA SER A 131 -17.61 14.69 -10.33
C SER A 131 -16.47 15.03 -9.37
N TYR A 132 -16.75 14.87 -8.08
CA TYR A 132 -15.77 14.94 -6.98
C TYR A 132 -15.48 13.56 -6.37
N ILE A 133 -16.09 12.50 -6.91
CA ILE A 133 -16.12 11.16 -6.32
C ILE A 133 -15.54 10.17 -7.33
N SER A 134 -14.60 9.35 -6.88
CA SER A 134 -14.04 8.28 -7.73
C SER A 134 -15.09 7.21 -8.02
N GLN A 135 -15.50 7.09 -9.28
CA GLN A 135 -16.42 6.06 -9.74
C GLN A 135 -15.90 4.63 -9.48
N GLU A 136 -14.59 4.39 -9.66
CA GLU A 136 -14.00 3.08 -9.38
C GLU A 136 -14.01 2.77 -7.88
N LEU A 137 -13.77 3.76 -7.01
CA LEU A 137 -13.88 3.54 -5.57
C LEU A 137 -15.33 3.25 -5.15
N GLU A 138 -16.30 3.99 -5.71
CA GLU A 138 -17.73 3.72 -5.48
C GLU A 138 -18.10 2.28 -5.86
N LYS A 139 -17.68 1.84 -7.04
CA LYS A 139 -17.88 0.46 -7.53
C LYS A 139 -17.26 -0.58 -6.60
N HIS A 140 -16.05 -0.32 -6.09
CA HIS A 140 -15.41 -1.21 -5.11
C HIS A 140 -16.15 -1.25 -3.78
N ILE A 141 -16.62 -0.11 -3.26
CA ILE A 141 -17.43 -0.04 -2.03
C ILE A 141 -18.72 -0.86 -2.18
N ARG A 142 -19.44 -0.68 -3.29
CA ARG A 142 -20.64 -1.49 -3.60
C ARG A 142 -20.33 -2.98 -3.65
N ARG A 143 -19.21 -3.36 -4.27
CA ARG A 143 -18.77 -4.76 -4.35
C ARG A 143 -18.44 -5.33 -2.97
N VAL A 144 -17.77 -4.58 -2.11
CA VAL A 144 -17.47 -5.01 -0.73
C VAL A 144 -18.76 -5.27 0.04
N HIS A 145 -19.74 -4.37 -0.03
CA HIS A 145 -21.04 -4.57 0.62
C HIS A 145 -21.83 -5.77 0.06
N ALA A 146 -21.77 -6.01 -1.25
CA ALA A 146 -22.41 -7.17 -1.87
C ALA A 146 -21.79 -8.51 -1.41
N ILE A 147 -20.47 -8.55 -1.24
CA ILE A 147 -19.75 -9.74 -0.77
C ILE A 147 -19.98 -9.95 0.73
N ALA A 148 -19.81 -8.91 1.54
CA ALA A 148 -19.98 -8.97 2.99
C ALA A 148 -21.44 -9.13 3.41
N ARG A 149 -22.39 -8.79 2.52
CA ARG A 149 -23.84 -8.81 2.75
C ARG A 149 -24.26 -8.01 3.98
N ASN A 150 -23.56 -6.90 4.24
CA ASN A 150 -23.77 -6.06 5.42
C ASN A 150 -24.56 -4.76 5.13
N ALA A 151 -24.81 -4.41 3.87
CA ALA A 151 -25.60 -3.23 3.52
C ALA A 151 -26.30 -3.36 2.15
N VAL A 152 -27.47 -2.75 2.01
CA VAL A 152 -28.19 -2.63 0.72
C VAL A 152 -27.80 -1.34 0.02
N THR A 153 -26.99 -1.44 -1.04
CA THR A 153 -26.50 -0.27 -1.79
C THR A 153 -27.33 0.05 -3.04
N ALA A 154 -28.19 -0.86 -3.50
CA ALA A 154 -29.00 -0.66 -4.71
C ALA A 154 -29.95 0.55 -4.55
N GLY A 155 -29.98 1.43 -5.55
CA GLY A 155 -30.79 2.65 -5.53
C GLY A 155 -30.36 3.71 -4.51
N ARG A 156 -29.16 3.57 -3.92
CA ARG A 156 -28.60 4.55 -2.96
C ARG A 156 -27.52 5.40 -3.60
N TYR A 157 -27.53 6.69 -3.30
CA TYR A 157 -26.39 7.58 -3.55
C TYR A 157 -25.27 7.28 -2.55
N ILE A 158 -24.02 7.45 -3.00
CA ILE A 158 -22.83 7.31 -2.16
C ILE A 158 -22.13 8.66 -2.13
N VAL A 159 -21.84 9.16 -0.93
CA VAL A 159 -21.11 10.40 -0.68
C VAL A 159 -19.88 10.07 0.14
N PHE A 160 -18.74 10.64 -0.24
CA PHE A 160 -17.49 10.47 0.50
C PHE A 160 -17.27 11.63 1.47
N GLY A 161 -16.69 11.32 2.62
CA GLY A 161 -16.26 12.31 3.61
C GLY A 161 -14.94 11.89 4.23
N SER A 162 -14.25 12.85 4.83
CA SER A 162 -13.04 12.64 5.61
C SER A 162 -13.41 12.05 6.98
N GLY A 163 -13.67 10.75 6.97
CA GLY A 163 -14.18 10.02 8.13
C GLY A 163 -15.69 10.15 8.34
N SER A 164 -16.25 9.18 9.06
CA SER A 164 -17.69 9.17 9.38
C SER A 164 -18.11 10.35 10.25
N THR A 165 -17.19 10.92 11.06
CA THR A 165 -17.45 12.12 11.87
C THR A 165 -17.90 13.31 11.02
N GLN A 166 -17.26 13.55 9.86
CA GLN A 166 -17.69 14.62 8.95
C GLN A 166 -19.07 14.31 8.36
N LEU A 167 -19.30 13.07 7.93
CA LEU A 167 -20.57 12.65 7.33
C LEU A 167 -21.72 12.71 8.33
N LEU A 168 -21.47 12.41 9.61
CA LEU A 168 -22.47 12.51 10.67
C LEU A 168 -22.92 13.97 10.83
N ASN A 169 -21.97 14.91 10.93
CA ASN A 169 -22.30 16.32 11.04
C ASN A 169 -23.01 16.84 9.77
N ALA A 170 -22.55 16.42 8.59
CA ALA A 170 -23.20 16.75 7.32
C ALA A 170 -24.64 16.21 7.24
N ALA A 171 -24.88 15.00 7.75
CA ALA A 171 -26.21 14.42 7.80
C ALA A 171 -27.12 15.17 8.78
N VAL A 172 -26.61 15.52 9.98
CA VAL A 172 -27.36 16.35 10.94
C VAL A 172 -27.73 17.69 10.30
N TYR A 173 -26.79 18.34 9.62
CA TYR A 173 -27.05 19.59 8.91
C TYR A 173 -28.11 19.41 7.80
N ALA A 174 -27.96 18.40 6.95
CA ALA A 174 -28.87 18.15 5.82
C ALA A 174 -30.30 17.74 6.25
N PHE A 175 -30.45 17.12 7.42
CA PHE A 175 -31.77 16.73 7.97
C PHE A 175 -32.37 17.74 8.94
N SER A 176 -31.60 18.74 9.36
CA SER A 176 -32.14 19.83 10.16
C SER A 176 -33.14 20.60 9.29
N GLN A 177 -34.33 20.89 9.83
CA GLN A 177 -35.25 21.81 9.18
C GLN A 177 -34.51 23.14 9.01
N GLU A 178 -34.51 23.70 7.80
CA GLU A 178 -34.37 25.15 7.70
C GLU A 178 -35.49 25.72 8.56
N ASN A 179 -35.16 26.42 9.65
CA ASN A 179 -36.14 27.25 10.33
C ASN A 179 -36.74 28.13 9.24
N SER A 180 -37.97 27.80 8.82
CA SER A 180 -38.77 28.63 7.93
C SER A 180 -39.24 29.85 8.73
N SER A 181 -38.29 30.68 9.14
CA SER A 181 -38.53 32.08 9.46
C SER A 181 -38.18 32.88 8.22
N SER A 182 -38.95 32.67 7.15
CA SER A 182 -39.22 33.75 6.22
C SER A 182 -40.40 34.56 6.78
N PRO A 183 -40.36 35.91 6.73
CA PRO A 183 -41.56 36.74 6.82
C PRO A 183 -42.57 36.39 5.72
#